data_AF-A0A081AL74-F1
#
_entry.id   AF-A0A081AL74-F1
#
_cell.length_a   1.000
_cell.length_b   1.000
_cell.length_c   1.000
_cell.angle_alpha   90.00
_cell.angle_beta   90.00
_cell.angle_gamma   90.00
#
_symmetry.space_group_name_H-M   'P 1'
#
loop_
_entity.id
_entity.type
_entity.pdbx_description
1 polymer ?
#
loop_
_entity_poly.entity_id
_entity_poly.type
_entity_poly.pdbx_seq_one_letter_code
_entity_poly.pdbx_strand_id
1 'polypeptide(L)'
;METRSHAELVQDFQTEGGESEYLVWYMRLLTAGYMKKNAETFQPFIDGLYPGQTVAQFCAAEVEPMGKECDQPQIAALTEALQVGVKIEYLDGSAGPGEDLQSYVCSPTVEATTQQEPVSITLLYRPGHYDILYPRESEEKEAE
;
A
#
# COMPACT_ATOMS: atom_id res chain seq x y z
N MET A 1 14.78 6.83 -22.62
CA MET A 1 14.89 7.18 -21.18
C MET A 1 16.12 6.45 -20.69
N GLU A 2 17.15 7.16 -20.24
CA GLU A 2 18.37 6.51 -19.75
C GLU A 2 18.02 5.66 -18.53
N THR A 3 18.39 4.38 -18.56
CA THR A 3 18.18 3.45 -17.45
C THR A 3 19.19 3.76 -16.35
N ARG A 4 18.70 4.24 -15.21
CA ARG A 4 19.51 4.40 -14.00
C ARG A 4 19.96 3.03 -13.49
N SER A 5 21.19 2.96 -12.97
CA SER A 5 21.69 1.79 -12.25
C SER A 5 20.97 1.62 -10.91
N HIS A 6 21.10 0.43 -10.31
CA HIS A 6 20.52 0.15 -9.00
C HIS A 6 21.02 1.13 -7.91
N ALA A 7 22.32 1.44 -7.91
CA ALA A 7 22.90 2.36 -6.93
C ALA A 7 22.36 3.79 -7.07
N GLU A 8 22.18 4.25 -8.31
CA GLU A 8 21.58 5.56 -8.59
C GLU A 8 20.11 5.61 -8.13
N LEU A 9 19.32 4.57 -8.40
CA LEU A 9 17.94 4.49 -7.92
C LEU A 9 17.84 4.55 -6.40
N VAL A 10 18.69 3.80 -5.69
CA VAL A 10 18.73 3.82 -4.23
C VAL A 10 19.10 5.21 -3.72
N GLN A 11 20.09 5.86 -4.33
CA GLN A 11 20.49 7.22 -3.97
C GLN A 11 19.34 8.23 -4.19
N ASP A 12 18.64 8.15 -5.33
CA ASP A 12 17.51 9.02 -5.64
C ASP A 12 16.38 8.86 -4.60
N PHE A 13 16.09 7.62 -4.19
CA PHE A 13 15.07 7.35 -3.19
C PHE A 13 15.45 7.82 -1.78
N GLN A 14 16.74 7.86 -1.46
CA GLN A 14 17.25 8.20 -0.12
C GLN A 14 17.64 9.67 0.05
N THR A 15 17.64 10.46 -1.03
CA THR A 15 17.97 11.88 -0.97
C THR A 15 16.85 12.66 -0.26
N GLU A 16 17.16 13.28 0.89
CA GLU A 16 16.24 14.15 1.63
C GLU A 16 15.83 15.37 0.79
N GLY A 17 14.54 15.70 0.73
CA GLY A 17 14.02 16.74 -0.17
C GLY A 17 14.12 16.38 -1.66
N GLY A 18 14.48 15.13 -1.98
CA GLY A 18 14.76 14.67 -3.33
C GLY A 18 13.53 14.18 -4.10
N GLU A 19 13.77 13.40 -5.15
CA GLU A 19 12.72 12.89 -6.05
C GLU A 19 11.69 12.00 -5.33
N SER A 20 12.11 11.29 -4.27
CA SER A 20 11.22 10.41 -3.49
C SER A 20 10.02 11.15 -2.89
N GLU A 21 10.21 12.38 -2.40
CA GLU A 21 9.11 13.17 -1.82
C GLU A 21 8.05 13.51 -2.87
N TYR A 22 8.48 13.85 -4.09
CA TYR A 22 7.57 14.11 -5.21
C TYR A 22 6.82 12.85 -5.65
N LEU A 23 7.49 11.70 -5.66
CA LEU A 23 6.85 10.42 -5.95
C LEU A 23 5.81 10.06 -4.89
N VAL A 24 6.13 10.24 -3.60
CA VAL A 24 5.17 10.03 -2.50
C VAL A 24 3.99 10.99 -2.63
N TRP A 25 4.23 12.27 -2.94
CA TRP A 25 3.16 13.25 -3.13
C TRP A 25 2.26 12.89 -4.33
N TYR A 26 2.85 12.47 -5.45
CA TYR A 26 2.09 11.97 -6.60
C TYR A 26 1.19 10.78 -6.22
N MET A 27 1.73 9.80 -5.48
CA MET A 27 0.93 8.65 -5.01
C MET A 27 -0.21 9.10 -4.09
N ARG A 28 0.01 10.09 -3.21
CA ARG A 28 -1.06 10.66 -2.37
C ARG A 28 -2.17 11.30 -3.18
N LEU A 29 -1.82 12.09 -4.19
CA LEU A 29 -2.81 12.71 -5.08
C LEU A 29 -3.56 11.69 -5.91
N LEU A 30 -2.87 10.65 -6.40
CA LEU A 30 -3.49 9.54 -7.12
C LEU A 30 -4.52 8.82 -6.25
N THR A 31 -4.15 8.46 -5.02
CA THR A 31 -5.04 7.84 -4.03
C THR A 31 -6.25 8.73 -3.75
N ALA A 32 -6.03 10.02 -3.44
CA ALA A 32 -7.12 10.96 -3.17
C ALA A 32 -8.06 11.12 -4.38
N GLY A 33 -7.49 11.20 -5.59
CA GLY A 33 -8.26 11.28 -6.84
C GLY A 33 -9.12 10.04 -7.06
N TYR A 34 -8.57 8.85 -6.81
CA TYR A 34 -9.31 7.60 -6.92
C TYR A 34 -10.44 7.51 -5.88
N MET A 35 -10.16 7.85 -4.62
CA MET A 35 -11.19 7.86 -3.57
C MET A 35 -12.32 8.83 -3.88
N LYS A 36 -12.01 10.06 -4.31
CA LYS A 36 -13.01 11.07 -4.69
C LYS A 36 -13.84 10.65 -5.90
N LYS A 37 -13.22 10.02 -6.90
CA LYS A 37 -13.92 9.50 -8.09
C LYS A 37 -14.92 8.39 -7.72
N ASN A 38 -14.60 7.58 -6.72
CA ASN A 38 -15.39 6.44 -6.29
C ASN A 38 -15.99 6.66 -4.88
N ALA A 39 -16.40 7.90 -4.58
CA ALA A 39 -16.75 8.31 -3.22
C ALA A 39 -17.85 7.44 -2.58
N GLU A 40 -18.84 6.99 -3.34
CA GLU A 40 -19.91 6.12 -2.83
C GLU A 40 -19.37 4.79 -2.27
N THR A 41 -18.33 4.24 -2.89
CA THR A 41 -17.66 3.01 -2.42
C THR A 41 -16.89 3.26 -1.13
N PHE A 42 -16.25 4.43 -0.99
CA PHE A 42 -15.40 4.73 0.15
C PHE A 42 -16.14 5.34 1.34
N GLN A 43 -17.28 6.00 1.13
CA GLN A 43 -18.02 6.71 2.17
C GLN A 43 -18.36 5.86 3.40
N PRO A 44 -18.82 4.60 3.28
CA PRO A 44 -19.10 3.77 4.46
C PRO A 44 -17.88 3.53 5.36
N PHE A 45 -16.68 3.41 4.77
CA PHE A 45 -15.44 3.27 5.53
C PHE A 45 -15.05 4.58 6.23
N ILE A 46 -15.23 5.70 5.54
CA ILE A 46 -14.97 7.03 6.12
C ILE A 46 -15.96 7.33 7.25
N ASP A 47 -17.24 6.97 7.12
CA ASP A 47 -18.23 7.14 8.19
C ASP A 47 -17.88 6.34 9.45
N GLY A 48 -17.27 5.16 9.29
CA GLY A 48 -16.82 4.33 10.41
C GLY A 48 -15.62 4.89 11.16
N LEU A 49 -14.67 5.51 10.46
CA LEU A 49 -13.42 6.04 11.03
C LEU A 49 -13.52 7.53 11.42
N TYR A 50 -14.24 8.32 10.64
CA TYR A 50 -14.39 9.76 10.75
C TYR A 50 -15.88 10.16 10.59
N PRO A 51 -16.72 9.89 11.60
CA PRO A 51 -18.16 10.09 11.49
C PRO A 51 -18.55 11.51 11.06
N GLY A 52 -19.39 11.60 10.03
CA GLY A 52 -19.91 12.86 9.50
C GLY A 52 -18.97 13.60 8.56
N GLN A 53 -17.80 13.05 8.21
CA GLN A 53 -16.95 13.59 7.15
C GLN A 53 -17.28 12.98 5.80
N THR A 54 -17.29 13.80 4.76
CA THR A 54 -17.33 13.33 3.37
C THR A 54 -15.98 12.78 2.94
N VAL A 55 -15.95 11.88 1.95
CA VAL A 55 -14.69 11.40 1.34
C VAL A 55 -13.78 12.57 0.90
N ALA A 56 -14.34 13.65 0.38
CA ALA A 56 -13.57 14.82 -0.05
C ALA A 56 -12.87 15.53 1.11
N GLN A 57 -13.56 15.70 2.25
CA GLN A 57 -12.99 16.29 3.47
C GLN A 57 -11.90 15.39 4.06
N PHE A 58 -12.16 14.08 4.12
CA PHE A 58 -11.17 13.10 4.56
C PHE A 58 -9.92 13.14 3.69
N CYS A 59 -10.06 13.15 2.35
CA CYS A 59 -8.91 13.23 1.45
C CYS A 59 -8.06 14.48 1.68
N ALA A 60 -8.70 15.64 1.84
CA ALA A 60 -8.00 16.90 2.06
C ALA A 60 -7.26 16.95 3.41
N ALA A 61 -7.79 16.28 4.45
CA ALA A 61 -7.22 16.30 5.78
C ALA A 61 -6.20 15.17 6.04
N GLU A 62 -6.43 13.98 5.48
CA GLU A 62 -5.73 12.75 5.88
C GLU A 62 -5.00 12.03 4.73
N VAL A 63 -5.25 12.36 3.46
CA VAL A 63 -4.63 11.66 2.31
C VAL A 63 -3.62 12.56 1.60
N GLU A 64 -4.06 13.74 1.16
CA GLU A 64 -3.26 14.69 0.37
C GLU A 64 -2.05 15.28 1.12
N PRO A 65 -2.13 15.60 2.43
CA PRO A 65 -0.99 16.15 3.13
C PRO A 65 0.16 15.13 3.30
N MET A 66 1.39 15.62 3.16
CA MET A 66 2.59 14.84 3.46
C MET A 66 2.65 14.47 4.95
N GLY A 67 3.28 13.34 5.27
CA GLY A 67 3.47 12.88 6.65
C GLY A 67 2.23 12.29 7.32
N LYS A 68 1.09 12.21 6.64
CA LYS A 68 -0.10 11.50 7.14
C LYS A 68 0.05 10.00 6.98
N GLU A 69 -0.32 9.25 8.03
CA GLU A 69 -0.34 7.80 8.00
C GLU A 69 -1.44 7.28 7.06
N CYS A 70 -1.22 6.07 6.55
CA CYS A 70 -2.10 5.41 5.60
C CYS A 70 -2.76 4.21 6.28
N ASP A 71 -4.08 4.10 6.14
CA ASP A 71 -4.87 2.97 6.64
C ASP A 71 -5.52 2.21 5.47
N GLN A 72 -6.31 1.19 5.76
CA GLN A 72 -6.90 0.28 4.78
C GLN A 72 -7.63 0.98 3.62
N PRO A 73 -8.44 2.05 3.81
CA PRO A 73 -9.14 2.69 2.69
C PRO A 73 -8.17 3.29 1.65
N GLN A 74 -7.08 3.91 2.10
CA GLN A 74 -6.07 4.48 1.22
C GLN A 74 -5.24 3.39 0.52
N ILE A 75 -4.92 2.29 1.22
CA ILE A 75 -4.22 1.14 0.64
C ILE A 75 -5.05 0.51 -0.48
N ALA A 76 -6.34 0.30 -0.23
CA ALA A 76 -7.27 -0.23 -1.23
C ALA A 76 -7.39 0.71 -2.44
N ALA A 77 -7.55 2.01 -2.20
CA ALA A 77 -7.62 2.99 -3.28
C ALA A 77 -6.35 3.04 -4.14
N LEU A 78 -5.16 2.97 -3.53
CA LEU A 78 -3.90 2.99 -4.27
C LEU A 78 -3.69 1.69 -5.05
N THR A 79 -4.00 0.54 -4.44
CA THR A 79 -3.96 -0.80 -5.07
C THR A 79 -4.82 -0.80 -6.34
N GLU A 80 -6.05 -0.30 -6.25
CA GLU A 80 -6.96 -0.19 -7.39
C GLU A 80 -6.50 0.84 -8.42
N ALA A 81 -5.96 1.99 -7.99
CA ALA A 81 -5.51 3.02 -8.93
C ALA A 81 -4.30 2.56 -9.75
N LEU A 82 -3.38 1.79 -9.16
CA LEU A 82 -2.17 1.30 -9.82
C LEU A 82 -2.32 -0.08 -10.44
N GLN A 83 -3.37 -0.83 -10.09
CA GLN A 83 -3.53 -2.24 -10.44
C GLN A 83 -2.37 -3.11 -9.96
N VAL A 84 -1.84 -2.80 -8.76
CA VAL A 84 -0.71 -3.53 -8.14
C VAL A 84 -1.17 -4.13 -6.83
N GLY A 85 -1.17 -5.46 -6.73
CA GLY A 85 -1.56 -6.18 -5.52
C GLY A 85 -0.51 -6.09 -4.40
N VAL A 86 -0.97 -5.87 -3.17
CA VAL A 86 -0.15 -5.75 -1.96
C VAL A 86 -0.60 -6.75 -0.90
N LYS A 87 0.35 -7.48 -0.31
CA LYS A 87 0.14 -8.27 0.91
C LYS A 87 0.75 -7.56 2.10
N ILE A 88 0.05 -7.54 3.23
CA ILE A 88 0.49 -6.93 4.48
C ILE A 88 0.51 -8.00 5.56
N GLU A 89 1.68 -8.21 6.17
CA GLU A 89 1.87 -9.04 7.35
C GLU A 89 1.83 -8.14 8.60
N TYR A 90 0.97 -8.45 9.58
CA TYR A 90 0.78 -7.63 10.77
C TYR A 90 1.63 -8.15 11.94
N LEU A 91 2.61 -7.35 12.36
CA LEU A 91 3.41 -7.56 13.57
C LEU A 91 2.99 -6.55 14.65
N ASP A 92 1.86 -6.83 15.29
CA ASP A 92 1.22 -5.96 16.29
C ASP A 92 1.15 -6.60 17.70
N GLY A 93 1.72 -7.78 17.87
CA GLY A 93 1.71 -8.52 19.15
C GLY A 93 0.44 -9.33 19.39
N SER A 94 -0.49 -9.39 18.42
CA SER A 94 -1.67 -10.26 18.49
C SER A 94 -1.33 -11.74 18.33
N ALA A 95 -0.25 -12.07 17.59
CA ALA A 95 0.21 -13.44 17.38
C ALA A 95 1.01 -13.96 18.58
N GLY A 96 0.64 -15.15 19.08
CA GLY A 96 1.37 -15.84 20.13
C GLY A 96 2.69 -16.46 19.65
N PRO A 97 3.55 -16.95 20.58
CA PRO A 97 4.79 -17.64 20.22
C PRO A 97 4.52 -18.87 19.35
N GLY A 98 5.01 -18.87 18.11
CA GLY A 98 4.85 -19.98 17.16
C GLY A 98 3.56 -19.96 16.35
N GLU A 99 2.74 -18.92 16.48
CA GLU A 99 1.59 -18.67 15.60
C GLU A 99 2.02 -17.85 14.38
N ASP A 100 1.33 -18.07 13.26
CA ASP A 100 1.52 -17.28 12.05
C ASP A 100 0.99 -15.86 12.26
N LEU A 101 1.63 -14.88 11.59
CA LEU A 101 1.15 -13.50 11.60
C LEU A 101 -0.20 -13.41 10.88
N GLN A 102 -1.04 -12.47 11.32
CA GLN A 102 -2.22 -12.09 10.55
C GLN A 102 -1.77 -11.44 9.25
N SER A 103 -2.39 -11.84 8.14
CA SER A 103 -2.06 -11.33 6.81
C SER A 103 -3.31 -10.78 6.12
N TYR A 104 -3.16 -9.63 5.46
CA TYR A 104 -4.18 -9.03 4.60
C TYR A 104 -3.66 -8.96 3.17
N VAL A 105 -4.46 -9.44 2.22
CA VAL A 105 -4.14 -9.36 0.79
C VAL A 105 -5.11 -8.38 0.14
N CYS A 106 -4.55 -7.26 -0.34
CA CYS A 106 -5.26 -6.29 -1.15
C CYS A 106 -4.93 -6.54 -2.61
N SER A 107 -5.90 -7.06 -3.36
CA SER A 107 -5.76 -7.28 -4.80
C SER A 107 -6.66 -6.29 -5.55
N PRO A 108 -6.22 -5.79 -6.71
CA PRO A 108 -7.08 -4.95 -7.54
C PRO A 108 -8.28 -5.74 -8.05
N THR A 109 -9.38 -5.04 -8.32
CA THR A 109 -10.59 -5.61 -8.88
C THR A 109 -10.34 -5.94 -10.35
N VAL A 110 -9.96 -7.18 -10.62
CA VAL A 110 -9.81 -7.69 -11.98
C VAL A 110 -11.17 -8.13 -12.50
N GLU A 111 -11.58 -7.67 -13.69
CA GLU A 111 -12.70 -8.28 -14.39
C GLU A 111 -12.39 -9.78 -14.57
N ALA A 112 -13.38 -10.65 -14.32
CA ALA A 112 -13.26 -12.10 -14.11
C ALA A 112 -12.64 -12.94 -15.26
N THR A 113 -12.02 -12.30 -16.25
CA THR A 113 -11.47 -12.92 -17.46
C THR A 113 -9.94 -12.97 -17.51
N THR A 114 -9.24 -12.23 -16.65
CA THR A 114 -7.76 -12.27 -16.56
C THR A 114 -7.34 -12.92 -15.24
N GLN A 115 -6.46 -13.93 -15.35
CA GLN A 115 -5.80 -14.58 -14.22
C GLN A 115 -5.29 -13.51 -13.26
N GLN A 116 -5.67 -13.57 -11.98
CA GLN A 116 -5.17 -12.68 -10.93
C GLN A 116 -3.64 -12.60 -11.05
N GLU A 117 -3.11 -11.42 -11.38
CA GLU A 117 -1.67 -11.23 -11.32
C GLU A 117 -1.22 -11.45 -9.85
N PRO A 118 -0.12 -12.18 -9.63
CA PRO A 118 0.34 -12.48 -8.29
C PRO A 118 0.60 -11.20 -7.51
N VAL A 119 0.36 -11.27 -6.19
CA VAL A 119 0.76 -10.21 -5.24
C VAL A 119 2.18 -9.77 -5.57
N SER A 120 2.33 -8.50 -5.93
CA SER A 120 3.60 -7.98 -6.44
C SER A 120 4.50 -7.47 -5.33
N ILE A 121 3.91 -7.04 -4.20
CA ILE A 121 4.63 -6.43 -3.08
C ILE A 121 4.14 -7.01 -1.76
N THR A 122 5.06 -7.42 -0.89
CA THR A 122 4.76 -7.82 0.49
C THR A 122 5.33 -6.80 1.45
N LEU A 123 4.50 -6.31 2.38
CA LEU A 123 4.85 -5.34 3.40
C LEU A 123 4.73 -5.97 4.80
N LEU A 124 5.59 -5.54 5.71
CA LEU A 124 5.45 -5.77 7.15
C LEU A 124 4.88 -4.52 7.80
N TYR A 125 3.72 -4.63 8.43
CA TYR A 125 3.16 -3.57 9.25
C TYR A 125 3.55 -3.74 10.71
N ARG A 126 4.06 -2.67 11.30
CA ARG A 126 4.22 -2.46 12.74
C ARG A 126 3.45 -1.18 13.10
N PRO A 127 2.94 -0.98 14.32
CA PRO A 127 2.21 0.24 14.66
C PRO A 127 2.98 1.52 14.25
N GLY A 128 2.44 2.24 13.26
CA GLY A 128 3.04 3.46 12.68
C GLY A 128 4.16 3.25 11.64
N HIS A 129 4.40 2.03 11.15
CA HIS A 129 5.52 1.76 10.24
C HIS A 129 5.24 0.62 9.23
N TYR A 130 5.74 0.79 8.01
CA TYR A 130 5.72 -0.23 6.96
C TYR A 130 7.13 -0.49 6.43
N ASP A 131 7.54 -1.75 6.42
CA ASP A 131 8.79 -2.21 5.80
C ASP A 131 8.48 -3.11 4.59
N ILE A 132 9.40 -3.17 3.62
CA ILE A 132 9.27 -4.10 2.47
C ILE A 132 9.85 -5.46 2.85
N LEU A 133 9.06 -6.52 2.65
CA LEU A 133 9.51 -7.90 2.80
C LEU A 133 9.86 -8.49 1.43
N TYR A 134 11.04 -9.08 1.35
CA TYR A 134 11.47 -9.88 0.21
C TYR A 134 11.35 -11.36 0.59
N PRO A 135 10.61 -12.18 -0.18
CA PRO A 135 10.58 -13.61 0.06
C PRO A 135 11.99 -14.16 -0.10
N ARG A 136 12.36 -15.12 0.77
CA ARG A 136 13.56 -15.91 0.53
C ARG A 136 13.32 -16.75 -0.73
N GLU A 137 14.34 -16.85 -1.56
CA GLU A 137 14.35 -17.88 -2.60
C GLU A 137 14.07 -19.22 -1.91
N SER A 138 13.01 -19.91 -2.34
CA SER A 138 12.69 -21.22 -1.80
C SER A 138 13.85 -22.15 -2.17
N GLU A 139 14.57 -22.66 -1.17
CA GLU A 139 15.39 -23.86 -1.38
C GLU A 139 14.44 -24.92 -1.89
N GLU A 140 14.57 -25.30 -3.16
CA GLU A 140 13.91 -26.46 -3.71
C GLU A 140 14.27 -27.62 -2.77
N LYS A 141 13.28 -28.10 -2.02
CA LYS A 141 13.44 -29.37 -1.31
C LYS A 141 13.63 -30.42 -2.39
N GLU A 142 14.88 -30.77 -2.67
CA GLU A 142 15.23 -32.01 -3.35
C GLU A 142 14.54 -33.13 -2.58
N ALA A 143 13.43 -33.62 -3.15
CA ALA A 143 12.77 -34.81 -2.67
C ALA A 143 13.68 -35.99 -3.04
N GLU A 144 14.39 -36.50 -2.03
CA GLU A 144 15.10 -37.79 -2.09
C GLU A 144 14.11 -38.96 -2.13
#